data_AF-A0A6A6TXV0-F1
#
_entry.id   AF-A0A6A6TXV0-F1
#
_cell.length_a   1.000
_cell.length_b   1.000
_cell.length_c   1.000
_cell.angle_alpha   90.00
_cell.angle_beta   90.00
_cell.angle_gamma   90.00
#
_symmetry.space_group_name_H-M   'P 1'
#
loop_
_entity.id
_entity.type
_entity.pdbx_description
1 polymer ?
#
loop_
_entity_poly.entity_id
_entity_poly.type
_entity_poly.pdbx_seq_one_letter_code
_entity_poly.pdbx_strand_id
1 'polypeptide(L)'
;MATKRPHDGSADEPPKKKNIRTGFRVGPENLPDGTYRRKVKKIKTSLIKKAKIKREFAKIKAHHDQDDISRPKPPQEESNAPIEEPASLELHPDRQAMLDNDEPEPEPALFRQRNTQRNTQRDTERGRWAKTNPFSKEADLAQKKQAEIEKRQQEYKEAEAQRRQKIQDRQRLQKAMAKARQPGKNGQRKLGRESVVLLEKVKKLVNA
;
A
#
# COMPACT_ATOMS: atom_id res chain seq x y z
N MET A 1 61.63 -13.38 42.45
CA MET A 1 60.64 -13.91 41.51
C MET A 1 59.27 -13.40 41.93
N ALA A 2 58.70 -12.42 41.21
CA ALA A 2 57.43 -11.80 41.61
C ALA A 2 56.24 -12.64 41.12
N THR A 3 55.31 -12.96 42.03
CA THR A 3 54.04 -13.63 41.72
C THR A 3 53.08 -12.62 41.07
N LYS A 4 52.50 -12.98 39.92
CA LYS A 4 51.54 -12.13 39.20
C LYS A 4 50.25 -11.98 40.03
N ARG A 5 49.79 -10.74 40.23
CA ARG A 5 48.52 -10.43 40.91
C ARG A 5 47.33 -11.00 40.11
N PRO A 6 46.32 -11.61 40.75
CA PRO A 6 45.10 -12.03 40.07
C PRO A 6 44.32 -10.80 39.59
N HIS A 7 43.67 -10.93 38.44
CA HIS A 7 42.85 -9.88 37.83
C HIS A 7 41.51 -9.78 38.58
N ASP A 8 41.25 -8.65 39.24
CA ASP A 8 39.97 -8.34 39.89
C ASP A 8 38.88 -8.14 38.84
N GLY A 9 38.17 -9.22 38.50
CA GLY A 9 37.06 -9.14 37.56
C GLY A 9 36.57 -10.45 37.00
N SER A 10 36.18 -11.40 37.86
CA SER A 10 35.05 -12.35 37.65
C SER A 10 35.20 -13.59 38.55
N ALA A 11 34.84 -13.48 39.83
CA ALA A 11 34.71 -14.66 40.70
C ALA A 11 33.34 -15.35 40.60
N ASP A 12 32.35 -14.73 39.93
CA ASP A 12 30.96 -15.22 39.86
C ASP A 12 30.48 -15.64 38.44
N GLU A 13 31.33 -15.63 37.41
CA GLU A 13 30.94 -16.20 36.11
C GLU A 13 31.32 -17.69 36.03
N PRO A 14 30.36 -18.62 35.79
CA PRO A 14 30.70 -20.01 35.56
C PRO A 14 31.61 -20.13 34.33
N PRO A 15 32.58 -21.06 34.32
CA PRO A 15 33.57 -21.14 33.26
C PRO A 15 32.87 -21.33 31.90
N LYS A 16 33.08 -20.38 30.99
CA LYS A 16 32.54 -20.43 29.61
C LYS A 16 33.05 -21.71 28.96
N LYS A 17 32.16 -22.71 28.84
CA LYS A 17 32.45 -23.98 28.17
C LYS A 17 32.96 -23.65 26.77
N LYS A 18 34.23 -23.95 26.52
CA LYS A 18 34.84 -23.80 25.20
C LYS A 18 34.05 -24.70 24.26
N ASN A 19 33.36 -24.12 23.29
CA ASN A 19 32.63 -24.87 22.26
C ASN A 19 33.67 -25.65 21.45
N ILE A 20 33.93 -26.91 21.85
CA ILE A 20 34.65 -27.86 21.03
C ILE A 20 33.85 -27.93 19.72
N ARG A 21 34.46 -27.50 18.61
CA ARG A 21 33.83 -27.55 17.29
C ARG A 21 33.51 -29.01 17.02
N THR A 22 32.25 -29.38 17.24
CA THR A 22 31.78 -30.72 16.94
C THR A 22 31.94 -30.89 15.43
N GLY A 23 32.65 -31.94 15.02
CA GLY A 23 32.90 -32.23 13.61
C GLY A 23 31.61 -32.30 12.80
N PHE A 24 31.71 -32.37 11.47
CA PHE A 24 30.56 -32.37 10.57
C PHE A 24 29.57 -33.50 10.95
N ARG A 25 28.46 -33.13 11.62
CA ARG A 25 27.41 -34.06 12.04
C ARG A 25 26.58 -34.45 10.83
N VAL A 26 26.89 -35.60 10.24
CA VAL A 26 26.11 -36.19 9.15
C VAL A 26 24.95 -36.96 9.77
N GLY A 27 23.82 -36.28 9.96
CA GLY A 27 22.58 -36.87 10.44
C GLY A 27 21.38 -36.19 9.78
N PRO A 28 20.19 -36.80 9.80
CA PRO A 28 18.98 -36.27 9.16
C PRO A 28 18.60 -34.86 9.66
N GLU A 29 19.09 -34.48 10.83
CA GLU A 29 18.92 -33.17 11.45
C GLU A 29 19.78 -32.06 10.81
N ASN A 30 20.91 -32.42 10.18
CA ASN A 30 21.89 -31.51 9.58
C ASN A 30 22.11 -31.71 8.08
N LEU A 31 21.38 -32.65 7.46
CA LEU A 31 21.24 -32.68 6.01
C LEU A 31 20.68 -31.32 5.55
N PRO A 32 21.06 -30.82 4.35
CA PRO A 32 20.47 -29.61 3.78
C PRO A 32 18.99 -29.88 3.51
N ASP A 33 18.19 -29.75 4.56
CA ASP A 33 16.75 -29.67 4.55
C ASP A 33 16.46 -28.56 3.55
N GLY A 34 16.01 -28.94 2.34
CA GLY A 34 16.27 -28.22 1.09
C GLY A 34 16.07 -26.71 1.19
N THR A 35 16.74 -25.94 0.32
CA THR A 35 16.80 -24.45 0.35
C THR A 35 15.46 -23.75 0.72
N TYR A 36 14.32 -24.33 0.35
CA TYR A 36 12.98 -23.89 0.70
C TYR A 36 12.53 -24.18 2.15
N ARG A 37 12.88 -25.32 2.75
CA ARG A 37 12.50 -25.66 4.14
C ARG A 37 13.09 -24.68 5.15
N ARG A 38 14.34 -24.25 4.96
CA ARG A 38 14.97 -23.20 5.80
C ARG A 38 14.24 -21.87 5.69
N LYS A 39 13.87 -21.45 4.47
CA LYS A 39 13.07 -20.24 4.24
C LYS A 39 11.71 -20.33 4.90
N VAL A 40 11.00 -21.46 4.76
CA VAL A 40 9.69 -21.68 5.41
C VAL A 40 9.81 -21.65 6.93
N LYS A 41 10.81 -22.33 7.51
CA LYS A 41 11.08 -22.29 8.95
C LYS A 41 11.37 -20.86 9.42
N LYS A 42 12.20 -20.10 8.70
CA LYS A 42 12.51 -18.68 8.98
C LYS A 42 11.28 -17.78 8.88
N ILE A 43 10.46 -17.96 7.85
CA ILE A 43 9.21 -17.21 7.67
C ILE A 43 8.27 -17.50 8.84
N LYS A 44 8.03 -18.78 9.17
CA LYS A 44 7.18 -19.18 10.30
C LYS A 44 7.67 -18.60 11.62
N THR A 45 8.96 -18.73 11.95
CA THR A 45 9.49 -18.18 13.20
C THR A 45 9.42 -16.65 13.23
N SER A 46 9.65 -15.96 12.12
CA SER A 46 9.50 -14.50 12.03
C SER A 46 8.06 -14.04 12.25
N LEU A 47 7.08 -14.79 11.72
CA LEU A 47 5.66 -14.47 11.82
C LEU A 47 5.15 -14.68 13.25
N ILE A 48 5.59 -15.78 13.89
CA ILE A 48 5.31 -16.05 15.31
C ILE A 48 5.90 -14.95 16.20
N LYS A 49 7.15 -14.53 15.96
CA LYS A 49 7.79 -13.44 16.73
C LYS A 49 7.04 -12.13 16.59
N LYS A 50 6.66 -11.73 15.36
CA LYS A 50 5.86 -10.53 15.12
C LYS A 50 4.52 -10.58 15.84
N ALA A 51 3.84 -11.74 15.83
CA ALA A 51 2.58 -11.91 16.54
C ALA A 51 2.75 -11.81 18.07
N LYS A 52 3.84 -12.36 18.63
CA LYS A 52 4.15 -12.20 20.06
C LYS A 52 4.40 -10.75 20.45
N ILE A 53 5.25 -10.05 19.69
CA ILE A 53 5.55 -8.63 19.91
C ILE A 53 4.26 -7.80 19.85
N LYS A 54 3.38 -8.05 18.86
CA LYS A 54 2.09 -7.35 18.77
C LYS A 54 1.18 -7.62 19.97
N ARG A 55 1.16 -8.84 20.49
CA ARG A 55 0.39 -9.19 21.69
C ARG A 55 0.94 -8.50 22.93
N GLU A 56 2.26 -8.51 23.12
CA GLU A 56 2.92 -7.83 24.24
C GLU A 56 2.72 -6.31 24.16
N PHE A 57 2.88 -5.74 22.97
CA PHE A 57 2.61 -4.32 22.74
C PHE A 57 1.15 -3.96 23.03
N ALA A 58 0.19 -4.77 22.58
CA ALA A 58 -1.22 -4.54 22.89
C ALA A 58 -1.51 -4.60 24.40
N LYS A 59 -0.85 -5.50 25.14
CA LYS A 59 -0.95 -5.56 26.60
C LYS A 59 -0.39 -4.30 27.26
N ILE A 60 0.82 -3.90 26.89
CA ILE A 60 1.47 -2.68 27.42
C ILE A 60 0.63 -1.45 27.11
N LYS A 61 0.11 -1.36 25.88
CA LYS A 61 -0.77 -0.27 25.47
C LYS A 61 -2.07 -0.25 26.31
N ALA A 62 -2.71 -1.39 26.50
CA ALA A 62 -3.90 -1.47 27.35
C ALA A 62 -3.61 -1.07 28.81
N HIS A 63 -2.46 -1.46 29.36
CA HIS A 63 -2.04 -0.99 30.69
C HIS A 63 -1.81 0.53 30.71
N HIS A 64 -1.12 1.08 29.69
CA HIS A 64 -0.88 2.51 29.60
C HIS A 64 -2.18 3.32 29.46
N ASP A 65 -3.11 2.86 28.62
CA ASP A 65 -4.42 3.49 28.45
C ASP A 65 -5.23 3.45 29.77
N GLN A 66 -5.10 2.38 30.58
CA GLN A 66 -5.72 2.30 31.91
C GLN A 66 -5.04 3.20 32.95
N ASP A 67 -3.71 3.29 32.93
CA ASP A 67 -2.94 4.18 33.80
C ASP A 67 -3.21 5.66 33.46
N ASP A 68 -3.43 5.99 32.18
CA ASP A 68 -3.85 7.31 31.72
C ASP A 68 -5.30 7.66 32.12
N ILE A 69 -6.15 6.66 32.37
CA ILE A 69 -7.49 6.85 32.95
C ILE A 69 -7.43 7.04 34.47
N SER A 70 -6.50 6.37 35.16
CA SER A 70 -6.30 6.52 36.61
C SER A 70 -5.50 7.77 37.00
N ARG A 71 -4.75 8.36 36.06
CA ARG A 71 -4.08 9.64 36.27
C ARG A 71 -5.15 10.75 36.18
N PRO A 72 -5.29 11.65 37.16
CA PRO A 72 -6.25 12.73 37.06
C PRO A 72 -5.88 13.61 35.86
N LYS A 73 -6.68 13.52 34.78
CA LYS A 73 -6.61 14.45 33.65
C LYS A 73 -6.95 15.86 34.17
N PRO A 74 -6.19 16.92 33.83
CA PRO A 74 -6.76 18.27 33.83
C PRO A 74 -7.95 18.28 32.84
N PRO A 75 -8.99 19.09 33.10
CA PRO A 75 -10.33 18.84 32.58
C PRO A 75 -10.34 18.85 31.05
N GLN A 76 -10.55 17.68 30.45
CA GLN A 76 -11.00 17.53 29.08
C GLN A 76 -12.06 16.43 29.06
N GLU A 77 -13.27 16.87 28.77
CA GLU A 77 -14.52 16.13 28.73
C GLU A 77 -14.43 14.94 27.75
N GLU A 78 -14.83 13.77 28.23
CA GLU A 78 -15.11 12.60 27.40
C GLU A 78 -16.60 12.51 27.12
N SER A 79 -16.98 12.12 25.90
CA SER A 79 -18.13 11.23 25.72
C SER A 79 -17.99 10.39 24.44
N ASN A 80 -18.29 9.10 24.60
CA ASN A 80 -18.28 8.05 23.58
C ASN A 80 -19.74 7.78 23.11
N ALA A 81 -19.97 7.82 21.79
CA ALA A 81 -20.96 7.14 20.88
C ALA A 81 -22.35 6.66 21.41
N PRO A 82 -23.47 6.84 20.65
CA PRO A 82 -23.74 6.09 19.40
C PRO A 82 -24.39 6.90 18.24
N ILE A 83 -24.41 6.32 17.05
CA ILE A 83 -24.88 6.90 15.78
C ILE A 83 -26.40 6.95 15.71
N GLU A 84 -26.99 8.15 15.74
CA GLU A 84 -28.29 8.49 15.14
C GLU A 84 -28.09 9.79 14.34
N GLU A 85 -28.91 9.98 13.31
CA GLU A 85 -28.88 10.97 12.21
C GLU A 85 -28.47 12.41 12.58
N PRO A 86 -27.97 13.24 11.63
CA PRO A 86 -27.18 14.43 11.94
C PRO A 86 -28.03 15.49 12.65
N ALA A 87 -27.97 15.48 13.99
CA ALA A 87 -28.37 16.59 14.81
C ALA A 87 -27.60 17.81 14.30
N SER A 88 -28.36 18.75 13.77
CA SER A 88 -27.92 20.03 13.26
C SER A 88 -26.88 20.60 14.21
N LEU A 89 -25.66 20.75 13.70
CA LEU A 89 -24.63 21.57 14.32
C LEU A 89 -25.11 23.03 14.16
N GLU A 90 -26.18 23.41 14.87
CA GLU A 90 -26.65 24.78 14.95
C GLU A 90 -25.51 25.57 15.58
N LEU A 91 -24.82 26.31 14.73
CA LEU A 91 -23.77 27.22 15.12
C LEU A 91 -24.38 28.19 16.14
N HIS A 92 -23.69 28.44 17.26
CA HIS A 92 -24.12 29.38 18.30
C HIS A 92 -24.62 30.69 17.66
N PRO A 93 -25.70 31.34 18.15
CA PRO A 93 -26.35 32.46 17.45
C PRO A 93 -25.38 33.60 17.06
N ASP A 94 -24.38 33.90 17.91
CA ASP A 94 -23.32 34.87 17.58
C ASP A 94 -22.45 34.47 16.38
N ARG A 95 -22.22 33.17 16.18
CA ARG A 95 -21.44 32.62 15.05
C ARG A 95 -22.28 32.55 13.78
N GLN A 96 -23.59 32.34 13.89
CA GLN A 96 -24.54 32.50 12.79
C GLN A 96 -24.62 33.96 12.34
N ALA A 97 -24.72 34.91 13.28
CA ALA A 97 -24.73 36.33 12.96
C ALA A 97 -23.45 36.79 12.22
N MET A 98 -22.27 36.22 12.50
CA MET A 98 -21.08 36.51 11.72
C MET A 98 -21.15 35.96 10.29
N LEU A 99 -21.69 34.75 10.09
CA LEU A 99 -21.80 34.13 8.77
C LEU A 99 -22.90 34.78 7.91
N ASP A 100 -24.01 35.16 8.52
CA ASP A 100 -25.13 35.82 7.85
C ASP A 100 -24.80 37.27 7.46
N ASN A 101 -23.86 37.92 8.16
CA ASN A 101 -23.36 39.26 7.81
C ASN A 101 -22.18 39.24 6.82
N ASP A 102 -21.63 38.07 6.50
CA ASP A 102 -20.50 37.90 5.56
C ASP A 102 -20.96 37.54 4.13
N GLU A 103 -22.26 37.69 3.82
CA GLU A 103 -22.76 37.60 2.44
C GLU A 103 -22.87 39.00 1.81
N PRO A 104 -21.83 39.39 1.08
CA PRO A 104 -22.06 39.80 -0.30
C PRO A 104 -21.39 38.79 -1.23
N GLU A 105 -22.18 38.26 -2.18
CA GLU A 105 -21.63 37.65 -3.39
C GLU A 105 -20.45 38.51 -3.89
N PRO A 106 -19.31 37.92 -4.28
CA PRO A 106 -18.36 38.68 -5.07
C PRO A 106 -19.03 38.94 -6.42
N GLU A 107 -19.76 40.05 -6.52
CA GLU A 107 -19.96 40.72 -7.80
C GLU A 107 -18.58 40.73 -8.47
N PRO A 108 -18.46 40.35 -9.75
CA PRO A 108 -17.20 40.51 -10.45
C PRO A 108 -16.89 41.99 -10.39
N ALA A 109 -15.96 42.38 -9.51
CA ALA A 109 -15.63 43.76 -9.27
C ALA A 109 -15.25 44.36 -10.62
N LEU A 110 -16.21 45.08 -11.23
CA LEU A 110 -15.96 46.05 -12.25
C LEU A 110 -15.17 47.12 -11.53
N PHE A 111 -13.85 46.87 -11.46
CA PHE A 111 -12.87 47.79 -10.95
C PHE A 111 -13.17 49.15 -11.56
N ARG A 112 -13.58 50.05 -10.68
CA ARG A 112 -13.75 51.49 -10.87
C ARG A 112 -12.80 51.99 -11.95
N GLN A 113 -13.31 52.10 -13.17
CA GLN A 113 -12.66 52.81 -14.26
C GLN A 113 -12.76 54.30 -13.93
N ARG A 114 -11.84 54.82 -13.12
CA ARG A 114 -11.66 56.26 -13.01
C ARG A 114 -10.19 56.59 -12.81
N ASN A 115 -9.58 56.95 -13.94
CA ASN A 115 -8.37 57.76 -14.07
C ASN A 115 -7.02 57.12 -13.69
N THR A 116 -6.57 56.11 -14.44
CA THR A 116 -5.12 55.81 -14.56
C THR A 116 -4.69 55.38 -15.97
N GLN A 117 -5.44 55.71 -17.02
CA GLN A 117 -5.08 55.41 -18.42
C GLN A 117 -4.01 56.34 -19.04
N ARG A 118 -3.07 56.89 -18.27
CA ARG A 118 -2.03 57.76 -18.87
C ARG A 118 -0.60 57.54 -18.41
N ASN A 119 -0.31 56.53 -17.59
CA ASN A 119 1.08 56.30 -17.17
C ASN A 119 1.45 54.84 -16.86
N THR A 120 0.87 53.84 -17.54
CA THR A 120 1.23 52.42 -17.32
C THR A 120 2.03 51.79 -18.47
N GLN A 121 2.24 52.49 -19.59
CA GLN A 121 3.06 51.98 -20.69
C GLN A 121 4.58 52.15 -20.48
N ARG A 122 5.03 52.87 -19.44
CA ARG A 122 6.46 53.06 -19.14
C ARG A 122 7.01 52.21 -17.98
N ASP A 123 6.14 51.53 -17.23
CA ASP A 123 6.52 50.70 -16.08
C ASP A 123 6.40 49.18 -16.34
N THR A 124 5.94 48.77 -17.52
CA THR A 124 5.88 47.36 -17.92
C THR A 124 7.22 46.80 -18.43
N GLU A 125 8.21 47.67 -18.70
CA GLU A 125 9.55 47.27 -19.16
C GLU A 125 10.58 47.10 -18.03
N ARG A 126 10.28 47.59 -16.81
CA ARG A 126 11.09 47.29 -15.62
C ARG A 126 10.60 45.99 -15.01
N GLY A 127 11.06 44.88 -15.60
CA GLY A 127 10.67 43.51 -15.30
C GLY A 127 10.29 43.27 -13.84
N ARG A 128 8.98 43.20 -13.57
CA ARG A 128 8.47 42.59 -12.34
C ARG A 128 8.79 41.10 -12.44
N TRP A 129 9.91 40.68 -11.84
CA TRP A 129 10.21 39.27 -11.72
C TRP A 129 9.01 38.57 -11.06
N ALA A 130 8.39 37.65 -11.80
CA ALA A 130 7.35 36.80 -11.27
C ALA A 130 7.94 36.07 -10.06
N LYS A 131 7.36 36.29 -8.88
CA LYS A 131 7.84 35.67 -7.66
C LYS A 131 7.73 34.16 -7.85
N THR A 132 8.86 33.48 -7.85
CA THR A 132 8.91 32.02 -7.97
C THR A 132 8.24 31.43 -6.74
N ASN A 133 7.15 30.69 -6.93
CA ASN A 133 6.48 30.02 -5.82
C ASN A 133 7.48 29.07 -5.14
N PRO A 134 7.59 29.11 -3.79
CA PRO A 134 8.59 28.34 -3.05
C PRO A 134 8.45 26.82 -3.27
N PHE A 135 7.25 26.35 -3.58
CA PHE A 135 6.92 24.94 -3.78
C PHE A 135 6.95 24.47 -5.24
N SER A 136 7.43 25.27 -6.18
CA SER A 136 7.53 24.89 -7.60
C SER A 136 8.26 23.56 -7.80
N LYS A 137 9.40 23.38 -7.12
CA LYS A 137 10.17 22.13 -7.16
C LYS A 137 9.41 20.94 -6.56
N GLU A 138 8.59 21.16 -5.54
CA GLU A 138 7.80 20.11 -4.91
C GLU A 138 6.62 19.68 -5.79
N ALA A 139 5.99 20.64 -6.47
CA ALA A 139 4.95 20.39 -7.46
C ALA A 139 5.49 19.54 -8.63
N ASP A 140 6.68 19.85 -9.13
CA ASP A 140 7.33 19.07 -10.19
C ASP A 140 7.63 17.63 -9.74
N LEU A 141 8.07 17.44 -8.49
CA LEU A 141 8.30 16.12 -7.92
C LEU A 141 7.00 15.35 -7.72
N ALA A 142 5.93 16.02 -7.30
CA ALA A 142 4.60 15.41 -7.16
C ALA A 142 4.06 14.94 -8.51
N GLN A 143 4.17 15.77 -9.56
CA GLN A 143 3.77 15.41 -10.92
C GLN A 143 4.57 14.22 -11.46
N LYS A 144 5.88 14.18 -11.23
CA LYS A 144 6.73 13.03 -11.63
C LYS A 144 6.28 11.73 -10.94
N LYS A 145 5.96 11.78 -9.65
CA LYS A 145 5.45 10.63 -8.90
C LYS A 145 4.07 10.18 -9.40
N GLN A 146 3.17 11.12 -9.69
CA GLN A 146 1.86 10.81 -10.27
C GLN A 146 2.01 10.12 -11.63
N ALA A 147 2.84 10.67 -12.52
CA ALA A 147 3.11 10.08 -13.82
C ALA A 147 3.73 8.67 -13.72
N GLU A 148 4.61 8.41 -12.75
CA GLU A 148 5.17 7.08 -12.51
C GLU A 148 4.09 6.08 -12.04
N ILE A 149 3.23 6.49 -11.11
CA ILE A 149 2.12 5.66 -10.62
C ILE A 149 1.14 5.37 -11.76
N GLU A 150 0.80 6.36 -12.58
CA GLU A 150 -0.10 6.21 -13.72
C GLU A 150 0.46 5.24 -14.76
N LYS A 151 1.73 5.38 -15.13
CA LYS A 151 2.41 4.44 -16.03
C LYS A 151 2.35 3.02 -15.48
N ARG A 152 2.67 2.84 -14.20
CA ARG A 152 2.58 1.54 -13.55
C ARG A 152 1.16 0.97 -13.55
N GLN A 153 0.15 1.81 -13.33
CA GLN A 153 -1.26 1.40 -13.42
C GLN A 153 -1.66 1.03 -14.85
N GLN A 154 -1.20 1.76 -15.86
CA GLN A 154 -1.44 1.44 -17.27
C GLN A 154 -0.83 0.09 -17.63
N GLU A 155 0.42 -0.17 -17.25
CA GLU A 155 1.09 -1.47 -17.44
C GLU A 155 0.32 -2.63 -16.79
N TYR A 156 -0.16 -2.44 -15.54
CA TYR A 156 -1.00 -3.45 -14.88
C TYR A 156 -2.31 -3.69 -15.63
N LYS A 157 -3.00 -2.62 -16.07
CA LYS A 157 -4.25 -2.71 -16.83
C LYS A 157 -4.06 -3.43 -18.16
N GLU A 158 -2.98 -3.13 -18.88
CA GLU A 158 -2.64 -3.79 -20.14
C GLU A 158 -2.33 -5.28 -19.93
N ALA A 159 -1.52 -5.62 -18.91
CA ALA A 159 -1.22 -7.00 -18.57
C ALA A 159 -2.48 -7.79 -18.18
N GLU A 160 -3.39 -7.16 -17.43
CA GLU A 160 -4.68 -7.75 -17.08
C GLU A 160 -5.59 -7.93 -18.30
N ALA A 161 -5.65 -6.95 -19.20
CA ALA A 161 -6.41 -7.04 -20.44
C ALA A 161 -5.89 -8.19 -21.33
N GLN A 162 -4.59 -8.33 -21.49
CA GLN A 162 -3.99 -9.44 -22.24
C GLN A 162 -4.29 -10.79 -21.59
N ARG A 163 -4.20 -10.90 -20.26
CA ARG A 163 -4.57 -12.12 -19.52
C ARG A 163 -6.05 -12.44 -19.73
N ARG A 164 -6.93 -11.44 -19.65
CA ARG A 164 -8.37 -11.59 -19.85
C ARG A 164 -8.68 -12.07 -21.26
N GLN A 165 -8.05 -11.51 -22.28
CA GLN A 165 -8.18 -11.97 -23.67
C GLN A 165 -7.75 -13.44 -23.82
N LYS A 166 -6.58 -13.82 -23.29
CA LYS A 166 -6.11 -15.22 -23.31
C LYS A 166 -7.08 -16.18 -22.61
N ILE A 167 -7.64 -15.78 -21.48
CA ILE A 167 -8.64 -16.58 -20.75
C ILE A 167 -9.93 -16.70 -21.57
N GLN A 168 -10.42 -15.59 -22.15
CA GLN A 168 -11.62 -15.59 -22.99
C GLN A 168 -11.45 -16.47 -24.22
N ASP A 169 -10.33 -16.39 -24.92
CA ASP A 169 -10.03 -17.26 -26.06
C ASP A 169 -9.99 -18.73 -25.67
N ARG A 170 -9.35 -19.05 -24.53
CA ARG A 170 -9.34 -20.41 -24.01
C ARG A 170 -10.75 -20.89 -23.69
N GLN A 171 -11.57 -20.07 -23.05
CA GLN A 171 -12.96 -20.40 -22.73
C GLN A 171 -13.80 -20.57 -24.00
N ARG A 172 -13.61 -19.71 -25.01
CA ARG A 172 -14.28 -19.82 -26.33
C ARG A 172 -13.94 -21.15 -27.00
N LEU A 173 -12.65 -21.50 -27.09
CA LEU A 173 -12.20 -22.77 -27.67
C LEU A 173 -12.68 -23.98 -26.85
N GLN A 174 -12.68 -23.89 -25.52
CA GLN A 174 -13.18 -24.95 -24.65
C GLN A 174 -14.68 -25.16 -24.85
N LYS A 175 -15.48 -24.09 -24.91
CA LYS A 175 -16.92 -24.15 -25.19
C LYS A 175 -17.19 -24.71 -26.59
N ALA A 176 -16.44 -24.29 -27.60
CA ALA A 176 -16.55 -24.80 -28.96
C ALA A 176 -16.22 -26.31 -29.04
N MET A 177 -15.13 -26.75 -28.40
CA MET A 177 -14.78 -28.18 -28.29
C MET A 177 -15.86 -28.98 -27.53
N ALA A 178 -16.36 -28.45 -26.42
CA ALA A 178 -17.40 -29.10 -25.64
C ALA A 178 -18.69 -29.26 -26.47
N LYS A 179 -19.06 -28.23 -27.25
CA LYS A 179 -20.21 -28.26 -28.17
C LYS A 179 -19.99 -29.23 -29.32
N ALA A 180 -18.77 -29.31 -29.87
CA ALA A 180 -18.43 -30.23 -30.95
C ALA A 180 -18.42 -31.69 -30.49
N ARG A 181 -17.96 -31.95 -29.26
CA ARG A 181 -17.95 -33.28 -28.61
C ARG A 181 -19.32 -33.76 -28.13
N GLN A 182 -20.35 -32.90 -28.15
CA GLN A 182 -21.71 -33.34 -27.81
C GLN A 182 -22.16 -34.42 -28.81
N PRO A 183 -22.50 -35.63 -28.34
CA PRO A 183 -22.91 -36.72 -29.21
C PRO A 183 -24.21 -36.38 -29.94
N GLY A 184 -24.39 -36.92 -31.15
CA GLY A 184 -25.65 -36.81 -31.88
C GLY A 184 -26.77 -37.65 -31.25
N LYS A 185 -27.97 -37.60 -31.83
CA LYS A 185 -29.12 -38.41 -31.39
C LYS A 185 -28.81 -39.92 -31.37
N ASN A 186 -27.87 -40.37 -32.18
CA ASN A 186 -27.41 -41.75 -32.27
C ASN A 186 -26.21 -42.06 -31.34
N GLY A 187 -25.82 -41.15 -30.45
CA GLY A 187 -24.67 -41.32 -29.55
C GLY A 187 -23.28 -41.16 -30.19
N GLN A 188 -23.20 -41.11 -31.53
CA GLN A 188 -21.93 -41.00 -32.26
C GLN A 188 -21.34 -39.58 -32.23
N ARG A 189 -20.00 -39.50 -32.21
CA ARG A 189 -19.25 -38.25 -32.29
C ARG A 189 -19.29 -37.65 -33.70
N LYS A 190 -19.44 -36.34 -33.79
CA LYS A 190 -19.46 -35.61 -35.07
C LYS A 190 -18.07 -35.08 -35.40
N LEU A 191 -17.21 -35.94 -35.93
CA LEU A 191 -15.82 -35.64 -36.27
C LEU A 191 -15.66 -34.36 -37.10
N GLY A 192 -16.57 -34.09 -38.04
CA GLY A 192 -16.53 -32.88 -38.87
C GLY A 192 -16.75 -31.57 -38.10
N ARG A 193 -17.39 -31.59 -36.93
CA ARG A 193 -17.50 -30.40 -36.06
C ARG A 193 -16.28 -30.25 -35.15
N GLU A 194 -15.68 -31.36 -34.75
CA GLU A 194 -14.46 -31.39 -33.92
C GLU A 194 -13.23 -30.98 -34.74
N SER A 195 -13.16 -31.37 -36.01
CA SER A 195 -12.03 -31.08 -36.89
C SER A 195 -11.80 -29.57 -37.05
N VAL A 196 -12.84 -28.75 -37.17
CA VAL A 196 -12.71 -27.29 -37.31
C VAL A 196 -12.00 -26.66 -36.10
N VAL A 197 -12.41 -27.01 -34.88
CA VAL A 197 -11.81 -26.45 -33.66
C VAL A 197 -10.39 -27.00 -33.43
N LEU A 198 -10.14 -28.25 -33.82
CA LEU A 198 -8.81 -28.84 -33.78
C LEU A 198 -7.86 -28.17 -34.77
N LEU A 199 -8.33 -27.84 -35.97
CA LEU A 199 -7.54 -27.12 -36.97
C LEU A 199 -7.16 -25.71 -36.50
N GLU A 200 -8.08 -24.96 -35.86
CA GLU A 200 -7.75 -23.66 -35.26
C GLU A 200 -6.68 -23.78 -34.16
N LYS A 201 -6.75 -24.84 -33.35
CA LYS A 201 -5.74 -25.11 -32.31
C LYS A 201 -4.38 -25.45 -32.91
N VAL A 202 -4.34 -26.25 -33.98
CA VAL A 202 -3.10 -26.57 -34.72
C VAL A 202 -2.54 -25.31 -35.38
N LYS A 203 -3.35 -24.51 -36.05
CA LYS A 203 -2.94 -23.23 -36.64
C LYS A 203 -2.31 -22.30 -35.60
N LYS A 204 -2.87 -22.25 -34.39
CA LYS A 204 -2.31 -21.47 -33.28
C LYS A 204 -0.98 -22.03 -32.76
N LEU A 205 -0.76 -23.34 -32.80
CA LEU A 205 0.52 -23.96 -32.40
C LEU A 205 1.61 -23.80 -33.48
N VAL A 206 1.23 -23.78 -34.75
CA VAL A 206 2.16 -23.59 -35.88
C VAL A 206 2.56 -22.12 -36.06
N ASN A 207 1.66 -21.18 -35.71
CA ASN A 207 1.89 -19.74 -35.82
C ASN A 207 2.34 -19.07 -34.50
N ALA A 208 2.53 -19.85 -33.43
CA ALA A 208 3.08 -19.36 -32.15
C ALA A 208 4.60 -19.51 -32.13
#